data_AF-A0A0W0W658-F1
#
_entry.id   AF-A0A0W0W658-F1
#
_cell.length_a   1.000
_cell.length_b   1.000
_cell.length_c   1.000
_cell.angle_alpha   90.00
_cell.angle_beta   90.00
_cell.angle_gamma   90.00
#
_symmetry.space_group_name_H-M   'P 1'
#
loop_
_entity.id
_entity.type
_entity.pdbx_description
1 polymer ?
#
loop_
_entity_poly.entity_id
_entity_poly.type
_entity_poly.pdbx_seq_one_letter_code
_entity_poly.pdbx_strand_id
1 'polypeptide(L)'
;MVLVFDQKQVVGASTAISLEFEPEECQVPFIEQGMNIKDIFILVNRFYYRLIVVRISIAVFFRKREAVARQYGSQTATFCAVERSANDPRRPQVYIPLDQVWQHFGWREIGEKTMSMKPLVFWLKKLE
;
A
#
# COMPACT_ATOMS: atom_id res chain seq x y z
N MET A 1 -8.97 -7.55 4.79
CA MET A 1 -7.67 -8.14 5.22
C MET A 1 -7.48 -9.52 4.59
N VAL A 2 -6.24 -9.94 4.33
CA VAL A 2 -5.86 -11.28 3.88
C VAL A 2 -4.77 -11.83 4.80
N LEU A 3 -4.93 -13.05 5.29
CA LEU A 3 -3.94 -13.77 6.11
C LEU A 3 -3.36 -14.94 5.33
N VAL A 4 -2.09 -15.26 5.58
CA VAL A 4 -1.42 -16.48 5.14
C VAL A 4 -1.22 -17.39 6.34
N PHE A 5 -1.66 -18.63 6.21
CA PHE A 5 -1.45 -19.68 7.20
C PHE A 5 -0.43 -20.70 6.71
N ASP A 6 0.48 -21.10 7.60
CA ASP A 6 1.16 -22.39 7.54
C ASP A 6 0.54 -23.28 8.61
N GLN A 7 -0.15 -24.35 8.17
CA GLN A 7 -1.05 -25.16 9.01
C GLN A 7 -2.07 -24.29 9.80
N LYS A 8 -1.81 -24.04 11.09
CA LYS A 8 -2.63 -23.21 11.99
C LYS A 8 -1.94 -21.91 12.42
N GLN A 9 -0.72 -21.63 11.95
CA GLN A 9 0.05 -20.44 12.31
C GLN A 9 -0.06 -19.36 11.24
N VAL A 10 -0.28 -18.10 11.63
CA VAL A 10 -0.23 -16.96 10.71
C VAL A 10 1.23 -16.61 10.41
N VAL A 11 1.61 -16.68 9.13
CA VAL A 11 3.00 -16.45 8.66
C VAL A 11 3.15 -15.19 7.80
N GLY A 12 2.03 -14.55 7.44
CA GLY A 12 2.00 -13.25 6.76
C GLY A 12 0.60 -12.63 6.72
N ALA A 13 0.54 -11.32 6.53
CA ALA A 13 -0.70 -10.56 6.44
C ALA A 13 -0.61 -9.44 5.40
N SER A 14 -1.75 -9.07 4.82
CA SER A 14 -1.86 -7.90 3.95
C SER A 14 -3.24 -7.27 4.10
N THR A 15 -3.27 -5.95 4.23
CA THR A 15 -4.49 -5.16 4.37
C THR A 15 -4.99 -4.64 3.03
N ALA A 16 -6.23 -4.19 3.03
CA ALA A 16 -6.91 -3.43 1.99
C ALA A 16 -8.16 -2.81 2.62
N ILE A 17 -8.50 -1.59 2.23
CA ILE A 17 -9.58 -0.78 2.83
C ILE A 17 -10.15 0.20 1.80
N SER A 18 -11.35 0.75 2.05
CA SER A 18 -11.88 1.87 1.26
C SER A 18 -10.98 3.09 1.44
N LEU A 19 -10.72 3.83 0.35
CA LEU A 19 -9.87 5.01 0.37
C LEU A 19 -10.42 6.10 1.31
N GLU A 20 -11.73 6.12 1.55
CA GLU A 20 -12.38 7.05 2.50
C GLU A 20 -11.91 6.89 3.97
N PHE A 21 -11.19 5.81 4.30
CA PHE A 21 -10.64 5.54 5.63
C PHE A 21 -9.10 5.67 5.72
N GLU A 22 -8.43 6.04 4.62
CA GLU A 22 -7.01 6.41 4.64
C GLU A 22 -6.81 7.87 5.09
N PRO A 23 -5.60 8.29 5.48
CA PRO A 23 -5.28 9.70 5.72
C PRO A 23 -5.63 10.61 4.53
N GLU A 24 -6.00 11.86 4.81
CA GLU A 24 -6.45 12.83 3.81
C GLU A 24 -5.42 13.03 2.67
N GLU A 25 -4.12 12.97 2.99
CA GLU A 25 -3.02 13.07 2.03
C GLU A 25 -3.03 11.95 0.97
N CYS A 26 -3.61 10.78 1.30
CA CYS A 26 -3.81 9.69 0.35
C CYS A 26 -5.09 9.88 -0.48
N GLN A 27 -6.05 10.67 -0.01
CA GLN A 27 -7.33 10.93 -0.67
C GLN A 27 -7.24 12.09 -1.68
N VAL A 28 -6.53 13.18 -1.32
CA VAL A 28 -6.41 14.42 -2.10
C VAL A 28 -6.11 14.18 -3.59
N PRO A 29 -5.12 13.34 -3.99
CA PRO A 29 -4.80 13.11 -5.41
C PRO A 29 -5.96 12.53 -6.24
N PHE A 30 -6.95 11.89 -5.61
CA PHE A 30 -8.13 11.34 -6.27
C PHE A 30 -9.27 12.36 -6.30
N ILE A 31 -9.44 13.12 -5.22
CA ILE A 31 -10.44 14.18 -5.10
C ILE A 31 -10.16 15.30 -6.12
N GLU A 32 -8.89 15.72 -6.26
CA GLU A 32 -8.46 16.72 -7.25
C GLU A 32 -8.68 16.27 -8.70
N GLN A 33 -8.71 14.96 -8.96
CA GLN A 33 -9.04 14.36 -10.26
C GLN A 33 -10.55 14.09 -10.42
N GLY A 34 -11.39 14.56 -9.50
CA GLY A 34 -12.85 14.42 -9.55
C GLY A 34 -13.36 13.00 -9.30
N MET A 35 -12.55 12.11 -8.71
CA MET A 35 -12.94 10.73 -8.44
C MET A 35 -13.70 10.59 -7.11
N ASN A 36 -14.75 9.78 -7.10
CA ASN A 36 -15.42 9.40 -5.86
C ASN A 36 -14.57 8.39 -5.08
N ILE A 37 -13.93 8.83 -4.01
CA ILE A 37 -13.05 7.99 -3.17
C ILE A 37 -13.75 6.77 -2.57
N LYS A 38 -15.09 6.78 -2.42
CA LYS A 38 -15.86 5.63 -1.90
C LYS A 38 -15.92 4.46 -2.87
N ASP A 39 -15.79 4.74 -4.17
CA ASP A 39 -15.69 3.72 -5.21
C ASP A 39 -14.28 3.12 -5.32
N ILE A 40 -13.31 3.61 -4.54
CA ILE A 40 -11.89 3.24 -4.62
C ILE A 40 -11.46 2.45 -3.37
N PHE A 41 -10.93 1.25 -3.59
CA PHE A 41 -10.36 0.41 -2.54
C PHE A 41 -8.84 0.37 -2.66
N ILE A 42 -8.12 0.83 -1.63
CA ILE A 42 -6.66 0.83 -1.62
C ILE A 42 -6.10 -0.51 -1.13
N LEU A 43 -5.11 -1.01 -1.86
CA LEU A 43 -4.49 -2.31 -1.64
C LEU A 43 -3.16 -2.16 -0.89
N VAL A 44 -3.25 -1.66 0.35
CA VAL A 44 -2.14 -1.30 1.25
C VAL A 44 -1.11 -2.43 1.46
N ASN A 45 0.11 -2.05 1.83
CA ASN A 45 1.29 -2.90 1.80
C ASN A 45 1.28 -4.08 2.81
N ARG A 46 2.28 -4.94 2.67
CA ARG A 46 2.36 -6.26 3.34
C ARG A 46 3.15 -6.23 4.65
N PHE A 47 2.72 -7.03 5.61
CA PHE A 47 3.53 -7.45 6.75
C PHE A 47 3.95 -8.92 6.60
N TYR A 48 5.25 -9.17 6.65
CA TYR A 48 5.82 -10.50 6.51
C TYR A 48 6.68 -10.84 7.71
N TYR A 49 6.29 -11.89 8.43
CA TYR A 49 7.10 -12.42 9.51
C TYR A 49 8.13 -13.43 8.98
N ARG A 50 7.74 -14.30 8.02
CA ARG A 50 8.62 -15.34 7.44
C ARG A 50 8.32 -15.71 5.98
N LEU A 51 8.52 -14.79 5.04
CA LEU A 51 8.31 -15.07 3.60
C LEU A 51 9.21 -16.18 3.04
N ILE A 52 10.40 -16.39 3.61
CA ILE A 52 11.40 -17.36 3.13
C ILE A 52 10.85 -18.80 3.11
N VAL A 53 9.84 -19.11 3.94
CA VAL A 53 9.27 -20.46 4.06
C VAL A 53 8.16 -20.72 3.03
N VAL A 54 7.46 -19.68 2.52
CA VAL A 54 6.21 -19.88 1.76
C VAL A 54 6.22 -19.15 0.40
N ARG A 55 6.29 -19.92 -0.68
CA ARG A 55 6.38 -19.44 -2.08
C ARG A 55 5.05 -18.91 -2.64
N ILE A 56 4.37 -17.99 -1.95
CA ILE A 56 3.11 -17.40 -2.41
C ILE A 56 3.36 -16.24 -3.37
N SER A 57 2.86 -16.36 -4.61
CA SER A 57 2.94 -15.29 -5.61
C SER A 57 2.19 -14.03 -5.18
N ILE A 58 2.77 -12.86 -5.50
CA ILE A 58 2.15 -11.54 -5.31
C ILE A 58 0.76 -11.44 -5.95
N ALA A 59 0.53 -12.11 -7.08
CA ALA A 59 -0.76 -12.14 -7.76
C ALA A 59 -1.89 -12.73 -6.89
N VAL A 60 -1.58 -13.66 -5.97
CA VAL A 60 -2.59 -14.23 -5.05
C VAL A 60 -3.10 -13.16 -4.08
N PHE A 61 -2.21 -12.32 -3.55
CA PHE A 61 -2.58 -11.21 -2.67
C PHE A 61 -3.39 -10.14 -3.40
N PHE A 62 -3.05 -9.80 -4.64
CA PHE A 62 -3.87 -8.88 -5.44
C PHE A 62 -5.26 -9.45 -5.68
N ARG A 63 -5.39 -10.67 -6.25
CA ARG A 63 -6.71 -11.30 -6.47
C ARG A 63 -7.55 -11.42 -5.21
N LYS A 64 -6.97 -11.81 -4.07
CA LYS A 64 -7.71 -11.91 -2.80
C LYS A 64 -8.17 -10.55 -2.26
N ARG A 65 -7.39 -9.49 -2.43
CA ARG A 65 -7.78 -8.13 -2.00
C ARG A 65 -8.76 -7.47 -2.96
N GLU A 66 -8.62 -7.69 -4.27
CA GLU A 66 -9.60 -7.28 -5.28
C GLU A 66 -10.96 -7.98 -5.09
N ALA A 67 -10.98 -9.23 -4.61
CA ALA A 67 -12.23 -9.91 -4.24
C ALA A 67 -12.90 -9.25 -3.02
N VAL A 68 -12.13 -8.81 -2.01
CA VAL A 68 -12.66 -8.05 -0.88
C VAL A 68 -13.18 -6.68 -1.32
N ALA A 69 -12.48 -5.99 -2.23
CA ALA A 69 -12.93 -4.71 -2.80
C ALA A 69 -14.28 -4.84 -3.52
N ARG A 70 -14.46 -5.89 -4.34
CA ARG A 70 -15.75 -6.22 -4.97
C ARG A 70 -16.84 -6.54 -3.94
N GLN A 71 -16.52 -7.29 -2.89
CA GLN A 71 -17.46 -7.60 -1.81
C GLN A 71 -17.88 -6.37 -1.00
N TYR A 72 -17.04 -5.35 -0.92
CA TYR A 72 -17.37 -4.05 -0.33
C TYR A 72 -18.22 -3.17 -1.26
N GLY A 73 -18.21 -3.43 -2.57
CA GLY A 73 -18.94 -2.65 -3.58
C GLY A 73 -18.09 -1.60 -4.31
N SER A 74 -16.77 -1.56 -4.09
CA SER A 74 -15.89 -0.63 -4.81
C SER A 74 -15.75 -1.01 -6.29
N GLN A 75 -15.73 0.00 -7.15
CA GLN A 75 -15.61 -0.13 -8.61
C GLN A 75 -14.15 -0.12 -9.09
N THR A 76 -13.23 0.42 -8.28
CA THR A 76 -11.82 0.59 -8.61
C THR A 76 -10.95 0.10 -7.46
N ALA A 77 -9.88 -0.64 -7.78
CA ALA A 77 -8.79 -0.89 -6.86
C ALA A 77 -7.63 0.06 -7.18
N THR A 78 -6.96 0.57 -6.14
CA THR A 78 -5.70 1.30 -6.28
C THR A 78 -4.59 0.66 -5.44
N PHE A 79 -3.35 0.80 -5.87
CA PHE A 79 -2.20 0.64 -4.98
C PHE A 79 -1.25 1.81 -5.21
N CYS A 80 -0.50 2.19 -4.17
CA CYS A 80 0.40 3.33 -4.22
C CYS A 80 1.86 2.91 -4.00
N ALA A 81 2.78 3.77 -4.42
CA ALA A 81 4.20 3.61 -4.14
C ALA A 81 4.98 4.93 -4.14
N VAL A 82 6.02 5.05 -3.31
CA VAL A 82 7.01 6.13 -3.48
C VAL A 82 7.80 5.92 -4.75
N GLU A 83 7.95 7.04 -5.45
CA GLU A 83 8.99 7.25 -6.43
C GLU A 83 10.27 7.80 -5.77
N ARG A 84 11.37 7.05 -5.89
CA ARG A 84 12.73 7.50 -5.54
C ARG A 84 13.47 7.89 -6.82
N SER A 85 14.44 8.79 -6.75
CA SER A 85 15.24 9.19 -7.93
C SER A 85 15.93 7.97 -8.57
N ALA A 86 16.21 8.04 -9.88
CA ALA A 86 16.77 6.91 -10.63
C ALA A 86 18.13 6.42 -10.08
N ASN A 87 18.86 7.30 -9.38
CA ASN A 87 20.19 7.04 -8.83
C ASN A 87 20.19 6.81 -7.30
N ASP A 88 19.04 6.78 -6.61
CA ASP A 88 19.00 6.47 -5.17
C ASP A 88 19.35 4.99 -4.96
N PRO A 89 20.48 4.64 -4.31
CA PRO A 89 20.88 3.24 -4.09
C PRO A 89 19.92 2.50 -3.15
N ARG A 90 19.06 3.24 -2.43
CA ARG A 90 18.00 2.67 -1.59
C ARG A 90 16.70 2.45 -2.35
N ARG A 91 16.60 2.79 -3.66
CA ARG A 91 15.42 2.59 -4.51
C ARG A 91 15.09 1.10 -4.61
N PRO A 92 14.05 0.60 -3.91
CA PRO A 92 13.42 -0.63 -4.34
C PRO A 92 12.70 -0.29 -5.65
N GLN A 93 12.39 -1.27 -6.51
CA GLN A 93 11.64 -0.95 -7.73
C GLN A 93 10.26 -0.32 -7.45
N VAL A 94 9.73 -0.46 -6.21
CA VAL A 94 8.47 0.10 -5.69
C VAL A 94 8.60 0.32 -4.14
N TYR A 95 8.35 1.51 -3.56
CA TYR A 95 8.42 1.83 -2.08
C TYR A 95 7.08 2.45 -1.58
N ILE A 96 6.89 2.99 -0.35
CA ILE A 96 5.70 3.79 0.13
C ILE A 96 6.19 4.80 1.21
N PRO A 97 5.67 6.05 1.35
CA PRO A 97 6.17 6.97 2.34
C PRO A 97 5.36 6.85 3.61
N LEU A 98 6.06 6.90 4.74
CA LEU A 98 5.47 6.92 6.08
C LEU A 98 6.02 8.14 6.83
N ASP A 99 6.38 9.19 6.07
CA ASP A 99 7.31 10.23 6.50
C ASP A 99 6.74 11.07 7.65
N GLN A 100 5.43 11.39 7.62
CA GLN A 100 4.72 12.05 8.72
C GLN A 100 4.65 11.17 10.00
N VAL A 101 4.44 9.86 9.86
CA VAL A 101 4.42 8.92 11.00
C VAL A 101 5.81 8.90 11.63
N TRP A 102 6.87 8.83 10.82
CA TRP A 102 8.24 8.91 11.31
C TRP A 102 8.55 10.27 11.96
N GLN A 103 8.07 11.39 11.40
CA GLN A 103 8.22 12.73 12.00
C GLN A 103 7.59 12.80 13.39
N HIS A 104 6.35 12.32 13.53
CA HIS A 104 5.64 12.29 14.82
C HIS A 104 6.40 11.52 15.91
N PHE A 105 7.06 10.42 15.53
CA PHE A 105 7.83 9.59 16.46
C PHE A 105 9.35 9.92 16.49
N GLY A 106 9.81 11.00 15.84
CA GLY A 106 11.22 11.41 15.82
C GLY A 106 12.18 10.49 15.04
N TRP A 107 11.66 9.59 14.20
CA TRP A 107 12.46 8.70 13.37
C TRP A 107 12.89 9.41 12.08
N ARG A 108 14.14 9.20 11.66
CA ARG A 108 14.71 9.71 10.40
C ARG A 108 15.20 8.55 9.55
N GLU A 109 15.24 8.73 8.24
CA GLU A 109 15.79 7.71 7.35
C GLU A 109 17.32 7.57 7.53
N ILE A 110 17.82 6.34 7.43
CA ILE A 110 19.24 6.04 7.51
C ILE A 110 19.97 6.76 6.36
N GLY A 111 20.94 7.60 6.74
CA GLY A 111 21.76 8.41 5.84
C GLY A 111 21.33 9.87 5.69
N GLU A 112 20.12 10.25 6.12
CA GLU A 112 19.65 11.64 5.99
C GLU A 112 19.85 12.43 7.29
N LYS A 113 20.37 13.66 7.17
CA LYS A 113 20.61 14.55 8.33
C LYS A 113 19.32 15.21 8.84
N THR A 114 18.36 15.41 7.94
CA THR A 114 17.05 16.04 8.13
C THR A 114 16.00 15.20 7.42
N MET A 115 14.73 15.36 7.77
CA MET A 115 13.65 14.60 7.14
C MET A 115 13.25 15.21 5.79
N SER A 116 12.82 14.37 4.86
CA SER A 116 12.45 14.74 3.48
C SER A 116 11.05 14.19 3.13
N MET A 117 10.28 14.92 2.31
CA MET A 117 9.03 14.43 1.73
C MET A 117 9.32 13.63 0.45
N LYS A 118 8.51 12.61 0.16
CA LYS A 118 8.71 11.75 -1.02
C LYS A 118 7.41 11.56 -1.82
N PRO A 119 7.45 11.73 -3.15
CA PRO A 119 6.25 11.69 -3.98
C PRO A 119 5.65 10.28 -4.05
N LEU A 120 4.31 10.22 -4.02
CA LEU A 120 3.51 9.03 -4.22
C LEU A 120 3.02 8.91 -5.67
N VAL A 121 3.21 7.72 -6.24
CA VAL A 121 2.60 7.29 -7.50
C VAL A 121 1.48 6.32 -7.18
N PHE A 122 0.33 6.47 -7.84
CA PHE A 122 -0.82 5.58 -7.69
C PHE A 122 -1.10 4.86 -9.01
N TRP A 123 -1.41 3.57 -8.93
CA TRP A 123 -1.89 2.76 -10.05
C TRP A 123 -3.36 2.43 -9.84
N LEU A 124 -4.14 2.54 -10.90
CA LEU A 124 -5.57 2.28 -10.91
C LEU A 124 -5.90 1.01 -11.71
N LYS A 125 -6.88 0.25 -11.22
CA LYS A 125 -7.47 -0.89 -11.91
C LYS A 125 -8.98 -0.92 -11.68
N LYS A 126 -9.77 -0.87 -12.75
CA LYS A 126 -11.21 -1.13 -12.67
C LYS A 126 -11.48 -2.58 -12.25
N LEU A 127 -12.52 -2.76 -11.44
CA LEU A 127 -12.96 -4.07 -10.96
C LEU A 127 -14.17 -4.52 -11.79
N GLU A 128 -13.91 -5.41 -12.75
CA GLU A 128 -14.94 -6.19 -13.47
C GLU A 128 -15.56 -7.28 -12.57
#